data_AF-A0A348AIA9-F1
#
_entry.id   AF-A0A348AIA9-F1
#
_cell.length_a   1.000
_cell.length_b   1.000
_cell.length_c   1.000
_cell.angle_alpha   90.00
_cell.angle_beta   90.00
_cell.angle_gamma   90.00
#
_symmetry.space_group_name_H-M   'P 1'
#
loop_
_entity.id
_entity.type
_entity.pdbx_description
1 polymer ?
#
loop_
_entity_poly.entity_id
_entity_poly.type
_entity_poly.pdbx_seq_one_letter_code
_entity_poly.pdbx_strand_id
1 'polypeptide(L)'
;MNEVVCSSCFSCLPADLGNCPGCGGKVVLEGDNKTVIDRLEPNCLIHRYEGSDLLEPAVLIKEAKSNCKVATRLREFAKPVNVPKVKVYKFDQKILSSIQSLRNERTATIYRYDQLIQSHWQNLKPYHQ
;
A
#
# COMPACT_ATOMS: atom_id res chain seq x y z
N MET A 1 -9.93 -11.71 9.19
CA MET A 1 -10.91 -10.75 8.62
C MET A 1 -10.81 -10.91 7.12
N ASN A 2 -11.83 -11.50 6.47
CA ASN A 2 -11.78 -11.82 5.04
C ASN A 2 -12.16 -10.56 4.27
N GLU A 3 -11.17 -9.80 3.80
CA GLU A 3 -11.40 -8.65 2.92
C GLU A 3 -11.48 -9.18 1.47
N VAL A 4 -12.49 -8.71 0.72
CA VAL A 4 -12.72 -9.06 -0.68
C VAL A 4 -12.76 -7.80 -1.53
N VAL A 5 -12.63 -7.94 -2.84
CA VAL A 5 -12.64 -6.81 -3.77
C VAL A 5 -13.85 -6.88 -4.68
N CYS A 6 -14.60 -5.80 -4.82
CA CYS A 6 -15.76 -5.77 -5.71
C CYS A 6 -15.30 -5.91 -7.17
N SER A 7 -15.85 -6.88 -7.92
CA SER A 7 -15.47 -7.07 -9.33
C SER A 7 -15.89 -5.91 -10.24
N SER A 8 -16.87 -5.11 -9.83
CA SER A 8 -17.39 -3.98 -10.62
C SER A 8 -16.62 -2.69 -10.43
N CYS A 9 -16.26 -2.34 -9.19
CA CYS A 9 -15.63 -1.06 -8.87
C CYS A 9 -14.23 -1.18 -8.24
N PHE A 10 -13.75 -2.40 -7.99
CA PHE A 10 -12.43 -2.70 -7.43
C PHE A 10 -12.16 -2.07 -6.07
N SER A 11 -13.21 -1.71 -5.34
CA SER A 11 -13.11 -1.33 -3.94
C SER A 11 -12.77 -2.54 -3.08
N CYS A 12 -11.95 -2.33 -2.04
CA CYS A 12 -11.76 -3.30 -0.97
C CYS A 12 -12.90 -3.15 0.04
N LEU A 13 -13.54 -4.26 0.40
CA LEU A 13 -14.64 -4.30 1.36
C LEU A 13 -14.53 -5.53 2.27
N PRO A 14 -15.08 -5.47 3.49
CA PRO A 14 -15.23 -6.65 4.32
C PRO A 14 -16.26 -7.61 3.67
N ALA A 15 -16.03 -8.93 3.82
CA ALA A 15 -16.84 -9.96 3.17
C ALA A 15 -18.27 -10.13 3.74
N ASP A 16 -18.64 -9.41 4.79
CA ASP A 16 -19.95 -9.49 5.45
C ASP A 16 -21.02 -8.54 4.89
N LEU A 17 -20.66 -7.69 3.92
CA LEU A 17 -21.60 -6.74 3.32
C LEU A 17 -22.49 -7.41 2.27
N GLY A 18 -23.80 -7.13 2.31
CA GLY A 18 -24.74 -7.55 1.26
C GLY A 18 -24.63 -6.75 -0.04
N ASN A 19 -24.16 -5.50 0.04
CA ASN A 19 -23.98 -4.60 -1.10
C ASN A 19 -22.65 -3.87 -1.01
N CYS A 20 -22.02 -3.64 -2.16
CA CYS A 20 -20.79 -2.88 -2.26
C CYS A 20 -21.06 -1.39 -1.96
N PRO A 21 -20.39 -0.77 -0.98
CA PRO A 21 -20.58 0.64 -0.66
C PRO A 21 -20.01 1.58 -1.75
N GLY A 22 -19.21 1.06 -2.67
CA GLY A 22 -18.64 1.81 -3.79
C GLY A 22 -19.62 2.00 -4.95
N CYS A 23 -20.26 0.93 -5.40
CA CYS A 23 -21.14 0.94 -6.59
C CYS A 23 -22.58 0.52 -6.32
N GLY A 24 -22.94 0.13 -5.10
CA GLY A 24 -24.27 -0.38 -4.74
C GLY A 24 -24.57 -1.81 -5.19
N GLY A 25 -23.67 -2.43 -5.97
CA GLY A 25 -23.87 -3.78 -6.51
C GLY A 25 -23.95 -4.85 -5.41
N LYS A 26 -24.78 -5.88 -5.62
CA LYS A 26 -24.93 -7.00 -4.68
C LYS A 26 -23.61 -7.76 -4.56
N VAL A 27 -23.22 -8.08 -3.33
CA VAL A 27 -22.03 -8.87 -3.02
C VAL A 27 -22.44 -10.35 -2.95
N VAL A 28 -21.80 -11.16 -3.78
CA VAL A 28 -21.99 -12.62 -3.83
C VAL A 28 -20.61 -13.25 -3.74
N LEU A 29 -20.37 -14.02 -2.68
CA LEU A 29 -19.05 -14.56 -2.35
C LEU A 29 -18.73 -15.88 -3.06
N GLU A 30 -19.75 -16.65 -3.45
CA GLU A 30 -19.62 -18.02 -3.95
C GLU A 30 -20.60 -18.32 -5.08
N GLY A 31 -20.32 -19.40 -5.83
CA GLY A 31 -21.12 -19.86 -6.97
C GLY A 31 -20.83 -19.11 -8.28
N ASP A 32 -21.55 -19.49 -9.33
CA ASP A 32 -21.32 -18.98 -10.70
C ASP A 32 -21.56 -17.47 -10.84
N ASN A 33 -22.37 -16.90 -9.93
CA ASN A 33 -22.71 -15.48 -9.90
C ASN A 33 -21.84 -14.67 -8.94
N LYS A 34 -20.64 -15.16 -8.60
CA LYS A 34 -19.70 -14.47 -7.71
C LYS A 34 -19.37 -13.06 -8.23
N THR A 35 -19.53 -12.05 -7.37
CA THR A 35 -19.31 -10.63 -7.71
C THR A 35 -18.11 -10.01 -6.99
N VAL A 36 -17.24 -10.87 -6.44
CA VAL A 36 -16.04 -10.45 -5.73
C VAL A 36 -14.79 -11.16 -6.25
N ILE A 37 -13.66 -10.46 -6.13
CA ILE A 37 -12.32 -10.94 -6.42
C ILE A 37 -11.67 -11.26 -5.08
N ASP A 38 -11.23 -12.51 -4.90
CA ASP A 38 -10.62 -12.96 -3.63
C ASP A 38 -9.21 -12.41 -3.44
N ARG A 39 -8.48 -12.22 -4.55
CA ARG A 39 -7.08 -11.77 -4.53
C ARG A 39 -6.81 -10.83 -5.69
N LEU A 40 -6.35 -9.62 -5.36
CA LEU A 40 -5.75 -8.71 -6.35
C LEU A 40 -4.29 -9.12 -6.60
N GLU A 41 -3.97 -9.61 -7.78
CA GLU A 41 -2.58 -9.91 -8.16
C GLU A 41 -1.88 -8.65 -8.69
N PRO A 42 -0.87 -8.13 -8.00
CA PRO A 42 -0.21 -6.88 -8.40
C PRO A 42 0.46 -7.00 -9.77
N ASN A 43 0.25 -6.00 -10.61
CA ASN A 43 0.90 -5.87 -11.93
C ASN A 43 1.63 -4.53 -12.11
N CYS A 44 1.46 -3.61 -11.16
CA CYS A 44 2.20 -2.35 -11.12
C CYS A 44 2.63 -1.98 -9.68
N LEU A 45 3.50 -0.99 -9.59
CA LEU A 45 3.92 -0.32 -8.37
C LEU A 45 3.59 1.17 -8.47
N ILE A 46 3.17 1.74 -7.36
CA ILE A 46 2.98 3.19 -7.21
C ILE A 46 3.69 3.67 -5.93
N HIS A 47 3.99 4.95 -5.84
CA HIS A 47 4.34 5.54 -4.55
C HIS A 47 3.09 5.61 -3.66
N ARG A 48 3.20 5.17 -2.41
CA ARG A 48 2.11 5.30 -1.45
C ARG A 48 1.82 6.76 -1.11
N TYR A 49 2.88 7.56 -1.01
CA TYR A 49 2.80 9.00 -0.77
C TYR A 49 3.71 9.74 -1.73
N GLU A 50 3.29 10.92 -2.15
CA GLU A 50 4.11 11.80 -2.99
C GLU A 50 5.44 12.13 -2.31
N GLY A 51 6.55 11.96 -3.03
CA GLY A 51 7.89 12.21 -2.49
C GLY A 51 8.42 11.15 -1.52
N SER A 52 7.68 10.07 -1.25
CA SER A 52 8.12 8.96 -0.41
C SER A 52 8.88 7.90 -1.21
N ASP A 53 9.89 7.28 -0.61
CA ASP A 53 10.54 6.06 -1.11
C ASP A 53 9.71 4.78 -0.91
N LEU A 54 8.50 4.90 -0.37
CA LEU A 54 7.61 3.77 -0.11
C LEU A 54 6.77 3.45 -1.34
N LEU A 55 7.05 2.27 -1.91
CA LEU A 55 6.30 1.69 -3.02
C LEU A 55 5.20 0.76 -2.51
N GLU A 56 4.06 0.80 -3.19
CA GLU A 56 2.89 -0.04 -2.92
C GLU A 56 2.57 -0.89 -4.16
N PRO A 57 2.41 -2.22 -4.00
CA PRO A 57 1.85 -3.10 -5.03
C PRO A 57 0.41 -2.73 -5.38
N ALA A 58 0.14 -2.61 -6.67
CA ALA A 58 -1.18 -2.22 -7.17
C ALA A 58 -1.59 -3.02 -8.41
N VAL A 59 -2.87 -2.95 -8.74
CA VAL A 59 -3.46 -3.51 -9.95
C VAL A 59 -3.94 -2.38 -10.84
N LEU A 60 -3.39 -2.32 -12.05
CA LEU A 60 -3.85 -1.43 -13.10
C LEU A 60 -5.23 -1.86 -13.59
N ILE A 61 -6.24 -1.01 -13.39
CA ILE A 61 -7.62 -1.26 -13.83
C ILE A 61 -7.89 -0.63 -15.19
N LYS A 62 -7.43 0.62 -15.37
CA LYS A 62 -7.66 1.38 -16.60
C LYS A 62 -6.53 2.35 -16.87
N GLU A 63 -6.13 2.42 -18.12
CA GLU A 63 -5.19 3.43 -18.61
C GLU A 63 -5.96 4.53 -19.39
N ALA A 64 -5.76 5.79 -19.00
CA ALA A 64 -6.32 6.96 -19.70
C ALA A 64 -5.23 7.66 -20.53
N LYS A 65 -5.40 8.91 -20.97
CA LYS A 65 -4.36 9.63 -21.72
C LYS A 65 -3.14 9.97 -20.87
N SER A 66 -3.36 10.58 -19.70
CA SER A 66 -2.30 11.09 -18.79
C SER A 66 -2.21 10.33 -17.45
N ASN A 67 -3.25 9.58 -17.10
CA ASN A 67 -3.39 8.92 -15.80
C ASN A 67 -3.75 7.45 -15.94
N CYS A 68 -3.55 6.71 -14.87
CA CYS A 68 -3.98 5.34 -14.67
C CYS A 68 -4.92 5.27 -13.47
N LYS A 69 -5.96 4.45 -13.56
CA LYS A 69 -6.79 4.05 -12.42
C LYS A 69 -6.24 2.74 -11.88
N VAL A 70 -5.84 2.73 -10.61
CA VAL A 70 -5.20 1.60 -9.95
C VAL A 70 -5.92 1.24 -8.65
N ALA A 71 -6.04 -0.04 -8.34
CA ALA A 71 -6.49 -0.51 -7.03
C ALA A 71 -5.29 -0.97 -6.19
N THR A 72 -5.33 -0.66 -4.89
CA THR A 72 -4.38 -1.18 -3.90
C THR A 72 -5.15 -1.99 -2.86
N ARG A 73 -4.44 -2.73 -2.01
CA ARG A 73 -5.04 -3.41 -0.85
C ARG A 73 -4.99 -2.57 0.43
N LEU A 74 -4.48 -1.35 0.36
CA LEU A 74 -4.37 -0.50 1.54
C LEU A 74 -5.75 0.01 1.94
N ARG A 75 -6.07 -0.10 3.24
CA ARG A 75 -7.35 0.39 3.79
C ARG A 75 -7.57 1.88 3.54
N GLU A 76 -6.51 2.68 3.56
CA GLU A 76 -6.54 4.11 3.23
C GLU A 76 -6.95 4.39 1.78
N PHE A 77 -6.80 3.39 0.89
CA PHE A 77 -7.23 3.42 -0.50
C PHE A 77 -8.31 2.35 -0.75
N ALA A 78 -9.37 2.36 0.06
CA ALA A 78 -10.51 1.45 -0.09
C ALA A 78 -11.22 1.55 -1.45
N LYS A 79 -10.90 2.58 -2.27
CA LYS A 79 -11.36 2.75 -3.63
C LYS A 79 -10.15 2.91 -4.56
N PRO A 80 -10.28 2.53 -5.84
CA PRO A 80 -9.22 2.79 -6.80
C PRO A 80 -8.87 4.26 -6.91
N VAL A 81 -7.58 4.54 -7.05
CA VAL A 81 -7.02 5.89 -7.12
C VAL A 81 -6.55 6.21 -8.54
N ASN A 82 -6.56 7.50 -8.88
CA ASN A 82 -6.00 8.00 -10.13
C ASN A 82 -4.56 8.44 -9.90
N VAL A 83 -3.64 7.88 -10.67
CA VAL A 83 -2.20 8.13 -10.55
C VAL A 83 -1.67 8.58 -11.91
N PRO A 84 -0.82 9.63 -12.00
CA PRO A 84 -0.17 10.00 -13.25
C PRO A 84 0.61 8.83 -13.85
N LYS A 85 0.52 8.62 -15.16
CA LYS A 85 1.19 7.48 -15.84
C LYS A 85 2.67 7.38 -15.52
N VAL A 86 3.34 8.54 -15.48
CA VAL A 86 4.78 8.66 -15.20
C VAL A 86 5.17 8.19 -13.79
N LYS A 87 4.19 7.96 -12.91
CA LYS A 87 4.34 7.48 -11.53
C LYS A 87 3.81 6.06 -11.33
N VAL A 88 3.44 5.37 -12.42
CA VAL A 88 3.03 3.96 -12.39
C VAL A 88 4.16 3.14 -12.98
N TYR A 89 4.78 2.30 -12.16
CA TYR A 89 5.91 1.47 -12.55
C TYR A 89 5.45 0.04 -12.76
N LYS A 90 6.16 -0.72 -13.61
CA LYS A 90 5.92 -2.15 -13.77
C LYS A 90 6.19 -2.86 -12.45
N PHE A 91 5.37 -3.85 -12.10
CA PHE A 91 5.63 -4.66 -10.92
C PHE A 91 6.90 -5.50 -11.09
N ASP A 92 7.80 -5.35 -10.11
CA ASP A 92 8.99 -6.16 -9.96
C ASP A 92 9.17 -6.48 -8.47
N GLN A 93 8.92 -7.75 -8.12
CA GLN A 93 9.00 -8.22 -6.74
C GLN A 93 10.43 -8.12 -6.19
N LYS A 94 11.46 -8.32 -7.02
CA LYS A 94 12.85 -8.29 -6.58
C LYS A 94 13.23 -6.86 -6.19
N ILE A 95 12.92 -5.89 -7.05
CA ILE A 95 13.19 -4.46 -6.76
C ILE A 95 12.42 -4.02 -5.52
N LEU A 96 11.13 -4.37 -5.41
CA LEU A 96 10.31 -4.03 -4.25
C LEU A 96 10.94 -4.57 -2.95
N SER A 97 11.28 -5.86 -2.91
CA SER A 97 11.90 -6.49 -1.75
C SER A 97 13.25 -5.85 -1.39
N SER A 98 14.08 -5.53 -2.38
CA SER A 98 15.36 -4.86 -2.15
C SER A 98 15.18 -3.47 -1.53
N ILE A 99 14.26 -2.65 -2.05
CA ILE A 99 13.96 -1.33 -1.48
C ILE A 99 13.44 -1.47 -0.04
N GLN A 100 12.56 -2.44 0.22
CA GLN A 100 12.05 -2.69 1.57
C GLN A 100 13.16 -3.09 2.55
N SER A 101 14.11 -3.95 2.14
CA SER A 101 15.26 -4.32 2.98
C SER A 101 16.09 -3.10 3.35
N LEU A 102 16.47 -2.28 2.36
CA LEU A 102 17.27 -1.08 2.58
C LEU A 102 16.59 -0.08 3.53
N ARG A 103 15.26 0.05 3.45
CA ARG A 103 14.49 0.92 4.36
C ARG A 103 14.47 0.38 5.79
N ASN A 104 14.37 -0.94 5.96
CA ASN A 104 14.44 -1.58 7.27
C ASN A 104 15.85 -1.40 7.88
N GLU A 105 16.89 -1.60 7.09
CA GLU A 105 18.28 -1.38 7.49
C GLU A 105 18.54 0.07 7.90
N ARG A 106 18.06 1.03 7.10
CA ARG A 106 18.13 2.47 7.42
C ARG A 106 17.46 2.77 8.77
N THR A 107 16.24 2.28 8.96
CA THR A 107 15.48 2.49 10.20
C THR A 107 16.22 1.92 11.41
N ALA A 108 16.71 0.68 11.30
CA ALA A 108 17.45 0.03 12.39
C ALA A 108 18.77 0.76 12.71
N THR A 109 19.45 1.28 11.69
CA THR A 109 20.71 2.01 11.83
C THR A 109 20.48 3.37 12.51
N ILE A 110 19.49 4.13 12.07
CA ILE A 110 19.12 5.41 12.68
C ILE A 110 18.75 5.19 14.15
N TYR A 111 17.89 4.20 14.44
CA TYR A 111 17.52 3.87 15.82
C TYR A 111 18.74 3.54 16.69
N ARG A 112 19.71 2.78 16.15
CA ARG A 112 20.95 2.48 16.87
C ARG A 112 21.75 3.75 17.17
N TYR A 113 21.87 4.67 16.22
CA TYR A 113 22.56 5.93 16.44
C TYR A 113 21.85 6.79 17.49
N ASP A 114 20.53 6.86 17.48
CA ASP A 114 19.76 7.59 18.48
C ASP A 114 20.00 7.04 19.90
N GLN A 115 20.07 5.71 20.06
CA GLN A 115 20.39 5.07 21.35
C GLN A 115 21.82 5.40 21.83
N LEU A 116 22.79 5.40 20.92
CA LEU A 116 24.19 5.74 21.26
C LEU A 116 24.31 7.21 21.68
N ILE A 117 23.69 8.12 20.93
CA ILE A 117 23.65 9.55 21.25
C ILE A 117 23.02 9.78 22.63
N GLN A 118 21.87 9.14 22.89
CA GLN A 118 21.18 9.22 24.17
C GLN A 118 22.05 8.73 25.33
N SER A 119 22.77 7.62 25.15
CA SER A 119 23.72 7.12 26.15
C SER A 119 24.84 8.13 26.44
N HIS A 120 25.38 8.79 25.42
CA HIS A 120 26.39 9.84 25.63
C HIS A 120 25.83 11.04 26.39
N TRP A 121 24.61 11.50 26.08
CA TRP A 121 23.97 12.60 26.80
C TRP A 121 23.78 12.30 28.30
N GLN A 122 23.43 11.06 28.64
CA GLN A 122 23.26 10.65 30.06
C GLN A 122 24.57 10.67 30.86
N ASN A 123 25.73 10.62 30.18
CA ASN A 123 27.05 10.65 30.82
C ASN A 123 27.63 12.07 30.97
N LEU A 124 26.94 13.10 30.47
CA LEU A 124 27.36 14.48 30.65
C LEU A 124 27.17 14.92 32.10
N LYS A 125 28.21 15.47 32.71
CA LYS A 125 28.13 16.08 34.04
C LYS A 125 27.81 17.58 33.93
N PRO A 126 27.00 18.14 34.84
CA PRO A 126 26.82 19.58 34.92
C PRO A 126 28.16 20.29 35.17
N TYR A 127 28.34 21.45 34.55
CA TYR A 127 29.58 22.25 34.67
C TYR A 127 29.90 22.68 36.11
N HIS A 128 28.90 22.71 36.99
CA HIS A 128 29.02 23.17 38.38
C HIS A 128 29.02 22.03 39.43
N GLN A 129 29.37 20.80 39.03
CA GLN A 129 29.70 19.71 39.96
C GLN A 129 31.20 19.50 40.06
#